data_AF-A0A7C5CCE5-F1
#
_entry.id   AF-A0A7C5CCE5-F1
#
_cell.length_a   1.000
_cell.length_b   1.000
_cell.length_c   1.000
_cell.angle_alpha   90.00
_cell.angle_beta   90.00
_cell.angle_gamma   90.00
#
_symmetry.space_group_name_H-M   'P 1'
#
loop_
_entity.id
_entity.type
_entity.pdbx_description
1 polymer ?
#
loop_
_entity_poly.entity_id
_entity_poly.type
_entity_poly.pdbx_seq_one_letter_code
_entity_poly.pdbx_strand_id
1 'polypeptide(L)'
;MKSLQRLCIFYLESNIHVSIAAGVFIVISCYNYNNSFGVTYALFTFFSTLFSYNFIRLFEGKVTYNKVSLPVLKNQSWYVPLVMLLSLIGMVYFIPFFDINELRILIPAFLLTFGYVFPVLRWKGQWVTFRDYPNLKVISVALTWAIVGVLFPLYRYLDDPVVWIQFIQRFFLIFVLVIPFDIRDLQSDAQKLNTLPQWIGVGKSIKIGLLMLLLYVALDLVLLRYSSHFFISDVFVTLLSFLFLVNTKPNQS
;
A
#
# COMPACT_ATOMS: atom_id res chain seq x y z
N MET A 1 -12.98 -28.04 -10.86
CA MET A 1 -12.82 -27.60 -9.46
C MET A 1 -11.35 -27.41 -9.08
N LYS A 2 -10.46 -28.42 -9.23
CA LYS A 2 -9.03 -28.30 -8.89
C LYS A 2 -8.27 -27.20 -9.65
N SER A 3 -8.57 -26.99 -10.95
CA SER A 3 -7.91 -25.94 -11.75
C SER A 3 -8.31 -24.51 -11.35
N LEU A 4 -9.60 -24.28 -11.07
CA LEU A 4 -10.10 -22.99 -10.58
C LEU A 4 -9.48 -22.66 -9.21
N GLN A 5 -9.44 -23.64 -8.31
CA GLN A 5 -8.81 -23.47 -7.00
C GLN A 5 -7.32 -23.11 -7.12
N ARG A 6 -6.58 -23.75 -8.04
CA ARG A 6 -5.17 -23.40 -8.31
C ARG A 6 -5.01 -21.99 -8.86
N LEU A 7 -5.91 -21.54 -9.74
CA LEU A 7 -5.91 -20.17 -10.26
C LEU A 7 -6.19 -19.15 -9.15
N CYS A 8 -7.15 -19.41 -8.27
CA CYS A 8 -7.44 -18.55 -7.13
C CYS A 8 -6.25 -18.46 -6.16
N ILE A 9 -5.61 -19.59 -5.86
CA ILE A 9 -4.39 -19.63 -5.02
C ILE A 9 -3.28 -18.82 -5.69
N PHE A 10 -3.03 -19.03 -6.98
CA PHE A 10 -2.03 -18.26 -7.74
C PHE A 10 -2.33 -16.75 -7.69
N TYR A 11 -3.57 -16.35 -7.91
CA TYR A 11 -4.00 -14.94 -7.91
C TYR A 11 -3.79 -14.26 -6.55
N LEU A 12 -4.17 -14.94 -5.47
CA LEU A 12 -4.00 -14.43 -4.10
C LEU A 12 -2.51 -14.40 -3.71
N GLU A 13 -1.80 -15.49 -3.93
CA GLU A 13 -0.39 -15.60 -3.55
C GLU A 13 0.53 -14.68 -4.35
N SER A 14 0.19 -14.37 -5.59
CA SER A 14 1.01 -13.50 -6.45
C SER A 14 0.74 -12.01 -6.22
N ASN A 15 -0.14 -11.61 -5.27
CA ASN A 15 -0.49 -10.21 -5.01
C ASN A 15 -1.07 -9.46 -6.23
N ILE A 16 -1.71 -10.18 -7.15
CA ILE A 16 -2.27 -9.58 -8.38
C ILE A 16 -3.42 -8.62 -8.03
N HIS A 17 -4.26 -8.98 -7.06
CA HIS A 17 -5.36 -8.12 -6.58
C HIS A 17 -4.89 -6.75 -6.10
N VAL A 18 -3.81 -6.71 -5.30
CA VAL A 18 -3.23 -5.44 -4.80
C VAL A 18 -2.72 -4.59 -5.95
N SER A 19 -2.07 -5.23 -6.92
CA SER A 19 -1.50 -4.57 -8.09
C SER A 19 -2.59 -3.97 -9.00
N ILE A 20 -3.69 -4.70 -9.19
CA ILE A 20 -4.87 -4.18 -9.90
C ILE A 20 -5.46 -2.98 -9.16
N ALA A 21 -5.64 -3.10 -7.83
CA ALA A 21 -6.18 -2.00 -7.02
C ALA A 21 -5.32 -0.73 -7.12
N ALA A 22 -3.99 -0.87 -7.08
CA ALA A 22 -3.07 0.26 -7.26
C ALA A 22 -3.21 0.91 -8.65
N GLY A 23 -3.29 0.11 -9.72
CA GLY A 23 -3.52 0.62 -11.07
C GLY A 23 -4.88 1.33 -11.22
N VAL A 24 -5.95 0.77 -10.67
CA VAL A 24 -7.29 1.38 -10.70
C VAL A 24 -7.32 2.72 -9.95
N PHE A 25 -6.66 2.83 -8.79
CA PHE A 25 -6.59 4.11 -8.09
C PHE A 25 -5.92 5.20 -8.92
N ILE A 26 -4.89 4.85 -9.70
CA ILE A 26 -4.25 5.81 -10.60
C ILE A 26 -5.18 6.26 -11.70
N VAL A 27 -5.93 5.33 -12.31
CA VAL A 27 -6.92 5.70 -13.34
C VAL A 27 -7.93 6.70 -12.77
N ILE A 28 -8.40 6.50 -11.53
CA ILE A 28 -9.31 7.44 -10.85
C ILE A 28 -8.64 8.81 -10.66
N SER A 29 -7.40 8.85 -10.17
CA SER A 29 -6.66 10.12 -10.01
C SER A 29 -6.48 10.84 -11.35
N CYS A 30 -6.11 10.13 -12.42
CA CYS A 30 -5.97 10.70 -13.75
C CYS A 30 -7.30 11.18 -14.35
N TYR A 31 -8.40 10.49 -14.07
CA TYR A 31 -9.72 10.86 -14.57
C TYR A 31 -10.14 12.26 -14.08
N ASN A 32 -9.88 12.58 -12.81
CA ASN A 32 -10.20 13.90 -12.24
C ASN A 32 -9.50 15.07 -12.96
N TYR A 33 -8.36 14.82 -13.61
CA TYR A 33 -7.57 15.83 -14.32
C TYR A 33 -7.55 15.63 -15.83
N ASN A 34 -8.41 14.77 -16.39
CA ASN A 34 -8.43 14.40 -17.81
C ASN A 34 -7.04 14.03 -18.35
N ASN A 35 -6.21 13.37 -17.54
CA ASN A 35 -4.87 12.98 -17.95
C ASN A 35 -4.93 11.79 -18.92
N SER A 36 -4.65 12.06 -20.20
CA SER A 36 -4.69 11.08 -21.30
C SER A 36 -3.69 9.92 -21.15
N PHE A 37 -2.67 10.07 -20.29
CA PHE A 37 -1.67 9.03 -20.02
C PHE A 37 -2.05 8.08 -18.87
N GLY A 38 -3.26 8.18 -18.30
CA GLY A 38 -3.63 7.45 -17.08
C GLY A 38 -3.46 5.93 -17.17
N VAL A 39 -3.66 5.32 -18.34
CA VAL A 39 -3.43 3.88 -18.54
C VAL A 39 -1.95 3.53 -18.43
N THR A 40 -1.05 4.35 -18.98
CA THR A 40 0.40 4.15 -18.89
C THR A 40 0.88 4.22 -17.45
N TYR A 41 0.44 5.24 -16.69
CA TYR A 41 0.72 5.36 -15.25
C TYR A 41 0.19 4.15 -14.46
N ALA A 42 -1.02 3.69 -14.78
CA ALA A 42 -1.65 2.56 -14.12
C ALA A 42 -0.92 1.23 -14.40
N LEU A 43 -0.49 0.99 -15.64
CA LEU A 43 0.24 -0.23 -16.02
C LEU A 43 1.64 -0.26 -15.42
N PHE A 44 2.38 0.86 -15.46
CA PHE A 44 3.66 0.96 -14.77
C PHE A 44 3.50 0.62 -13.29
N THR A 45 2.54 1.26 -12.62
CA THR A 45 2.31 1.04 -11.19
C THR A 45 1.82 -0.36 -10.87
N PHE A 46 0.99 -0.96 -11.74
CA PHE A 46 0.59 -2.36 -11.61
C PHE A 46 1.84 -3.26 -11.57
N PHE A 47 2.74 -3.12 -12.54
CA PHE A 47 3.96 -3.93 -12.60
C PHE A 47 4.92 -3.64 -11.44
N SER A 48 5.12 -2.37 -11.07
CA SER A 48 5.94 -1.98 -9.91
C SER A 48 5.39 -2.50 -8.59
N THR A 49 4.07 -2.45 -8.40
CA THR A 49 3.38 -2.96 -7.20
C THR A 49 3.50 -4.48 -7.14
N LEU A 50 3.26 -5.16 -8.27
CA LEU A 50 3.38 -6.61 -8.38
C LEU A 50 4.81 -7.07 -8.04
N PHE A 51 5.81 -6.39 -8.58
CA PHE A 51 7.21 -6.66 -8.25
C PHE A 51 7.48 -6.43 -6.75
N SER A 52 7.10 -5.26 -6.22
CA SER A 52 7.44 -4.84 -4.86
C SER A 52 6.81 -5.74 -3.79
N TYR A 53 5.52 -6.10 -3.92
CA TYR A 53 4.86 -6.96 -2.93
C TYR A 53 5.42 -8.39 -2.95
N ASN A 54 5.73 -8.94 -4.13
CA ASN A 54 6.38 -10.24 -4.22
C ASN A 54 7.83 -10.21 -3.72
N PHE A 55 8.54 -9.10 -3.95
CA PHE A 55 9.88 -8.87 -3.40
C PHE A 55 9.85 -8.82 -1.87
N ILE A 56 8.95 -8.03 -1.29
CA ILE A 56 8.72 -7.96 0.16
C ILE A 56 8.47 -9.38 0.72
N ARG A 57 7.53 -10.15 0.14
CA ARG A 57 7.25 -11.54 0.55
C ARG A 57 8.48 -12.45 0.51
N LEU A 58 9.32 -12.33 -0.52
CA LEU A 58 10.53 -13.14 -0.67
C LEU A 58 11.56 -12.85 0.43
N PHE A 59 11.75 -11.57 0.76
CA PHE A 59 12.75 -11.12 1.72
C PHE A 59 12.28 -11.25 3.18
N GLU A 60 10.98 -11.09 3.46
CA GLU A 60 10.40 -11.35 4.78
C GLU A 60 10.66 -12.79 5.24
N GLY A 61 10.59 -13.75 4.32
CA GLY A 61 10.94 -15.14 4.64
C GLY A 61 12.44 -15.32 4.93
N LYS A 62 13.34 -14.55 4.31
CA LYS A 62 14.79 -14.71 4.50
C LYS A 62 15.35 -13.94 5.70
N VAL A 63 14.71 -12.84 6.11
CA VAL A 63 15.18 -11.95 7.21
C VAL A 63 14.71 -12.41 8.59
N THR A 64 13.82 -13.42 8.67
CA THR A 64 13.47 -14.08 9.94
C THR A 64 14.64 -14.97 10.42
N TYR A 65 15.69 -14.33 10.95
CA TYR A 65 16.83 -15.01 11.56
C TYR A 65 16.38 -15.85 12.76
N ASN A 66 16.72 -17.15 12.73
CA ASN A 66 16.84 -18.06 13.87
C ASN A 66 15.64 -18.19 14.83
N LYS A 67 14.57 -18.92 14.46
CA LYS A 67 13.93 -19.98 15.31
C LYS A 67 12.50 -20.40 14.97
N VAL A 68 11.88 -19.93 13.90
CA VAL A 68 10.60 -20.53 13.46
C VAL A 68 10.73 -20.91 12.00
N SER A 69 10.86 -22.20 11.75
CA SER A 69 10.68 -22.78 10.43
C SER A 69 9.24 -22.55 9.98
N LEU A 70 8.96 -21.38 9.40
CA LEU A 70 7.71 -21.15 8.70
C LEU A 70 7.71 -22.10 7.48
N PRO A 71 6.71 -23.00 7.34
CA PRO A 71 6.59 -23.88 6.18
C PRO A 71 6.51 -23.12 4.84
N VAL A 72 6.18 -21.82 4.90
CA VAL A 72 6.00 -20.91 3.75
C VAL A 72 7.26 -20.79 2.88
N LEU A 73 8.47 -20.94 3.45
CA LEU A 73 9.70 -20.92 2.67
C LEU A 73 10.04 -22.26 2.03
N LYS A 74 9.62 -23.37 2.65
CA LYS A 74 9.90 -24.72 2.13
C LYS A 74 9.01 -25.07 0.92
N ASN A 75 8.00 -24.23 0.65
CA ASN A 75 7.04 -24.41 -0.42
C ASN A 75 6.74 -23.08 -1.14
N GLN A 76 7.75 -22.24 -1.38
CA GLN A 76 7.56 -21.10 -2.27
C GLN A 76 7.26 -21.65 -3.67
N SER A 77 6.05 -21.38 -4.13
CA SER A 77 5.59 -21.83 -5.43
C SER A 77 6.53 -21.30 -6.52
N TRP A 78 6.98 -22.20 -7.40
CA TRP A 78 7.92 -21.94 -8.50
C TRP A 78 7.56 -20.72 -9.37
N TYR A 79 6.29 -20.30 -9.39
CA TYR A 79 5.81 -19.18 -10.17
C TYR A 79 6.16 -17.80 -9.56
N VAL A 80 6.48 -17.67 -8.26
CA VAL A 80 6.74 -16.35 -7.65
C VAL A 80 7.94 -15.65 -8.29
N PRO A 81 9.11 -16.29 -8.49
CA PRO A 81 10.23 -15.68 -9.20
C PRO A 81 9.90 -15.32 -10.65
N LEU A 82 9.07 -16.12 -11.33
CA LEU A 82 8.64 -15.84 -12.70
C LEU A 82 7.74 -14.60 -12.74
N VAL A 83 6.76 -14.48 -11.84
CA VAL A 83 5.91 -13.29 -11.72
C VAL A 83 6.76 -12.06 -11.42
N MET A 84 7.74 -12.16 -10.52
CA MET A 84 8.67 -11.07 -10.24
C MET A 84 9.46 -10.67 -11.49
N LEU A 85 10.03 -11.61 -12.23
CA LEU A 85 10.78 -11.33 -13.45
C LEU A 85 9.89 -10.64 -14.51
N LEU A 86 8.69 -11.17 -14.76
CA LEU A 86 7.75 -10.57 -15.71
C LEU A 86 7.31 -9.17 -15.27
N SER A 87 7.08 -8.98 -13.97
CA SER A 87 6.73 -7.67 -13.41
C SER A 87 7.87 -6.66 -13.50
N LEU A 88 9.12 -7.11 -13.35
CA LEU A 88 10.30 -6.27 -13.53
C LEU A 88 10.44 -5.84 -14.99
N ILE A 89 10.27 -6.78 -15.94
CA ILE A 89 10.29 -6.47 -17.38
C ILE A 89 9.19 -5.47 -17.73
N GLY A 90 7.96 -5.69 -17.25
CA GLY A 90 6.84 -4.78 -17.45
C GLY A 90 7.13 -3.39 -16.89
N MET A 91 7.63 -3.31 -15.65
CA MET A 91 8.01 -2.03 -15.03
C MET A 91 9.07 -1.29 -15.86
N VAL A 92 10.15 -1.97 -16.25
CA VAL A 92 11.24 -1.37 -17.04
C VAL A 92 10.77 -0.94 -18.43
N TYR A 93 9.89 -1.72 -19.06
CA TYR A 93 9.30 -1.39 -20.36
C TYR A 93 8.57 -0.04 -20.36
N PHE A 94 7.89 0.32 -19.27
CA PHE A 94 7.14 1.57 -19.19
C PHE A 94 8.00 2.79 -18.81
N ILE A 95 9.22 2.62 -18.30
CA ILE A 95 10.10 3.74 -17.89
C ILE A 95 10.28 4.80 -18.99
N PRO A 96 10.54 4.45 -20.27
CA PRO A 96 10.77 5.43 -21.33
C PRO A 96 9.56 6.31 -21.69
N PHE A 97 8.36 5.97 -21.18
CA PHE A 97 7.14 6.74 -21.42
C PHE A 97 6.95 7.92 -20.44
N PHE A 98 7.83 8.04 -19.44
CA PHE A 98 7.77 9.10 -18.42
C PHE A 98 8.96 10.04 -18.52
N ASP A 99 8.73 11.31 -18.20
CA ASP A 99 9.81 12.28 -18.09
C ASP A 99 10.68 11.98 -16.86
N ILE A 100 11.97 12.34 -16.92
CA ILE A 100 12.90 12.11 -15.80
C ILE A 100 12.42 12.76 -14.50
N ASN A 101 11.69 13.88 -14.59
CA ASN A 101 11.16 14.56 -13.42
C ASN A 101 9.92 13.85 -12.84
N GLU A 102 9.08 13.23 -13.67
CA GLU A 102 7.98 12.37 -13.22
C GLU A 102 8.56 11.17 -12.44
N LEU A 103 9.61 10.55 -12.97
CA LEU A 103 10.30 9.44 -12.30
C LEU A 103 10.96 9.84 -10.97
N ARG A 104 11.50 11.07 -10.87
CA ARG A 104 12.11 11.57 -9.63
C ARG A 104 11.13 11.66 -8.47
N ILE A 105 9.83 11.88 -8.73
CA ILE A 105 8.79 11.85 -7.68
C ILE A 105 8.67 10.49 -7.01
N LEU A 106 9.10 9.41 -7.68
CA LEU A 106 9.08 8.07 -7.11
C LEU A 106 10.25 7.80 -6.14
N ILE A 107 11.28 8.65 -6.10
CA ILE A 107 12.45 8.42 -5.22
C ILE A 107 12.05 8.27 -3.74
N PRO A 108 11.24 9.16 -3.15
CA PRO A 108 10.83 8.98 -1.76
C PRO A 108 10.00 7.70 -1.54
N ALA A 109 9.11 7.34 -2.46
CA ALA A 109 8.32 6.10 -2.39
C ALA A 109 9.22 4.85 -2.49
N PHE A 110 10.25 4.89 -3.35
CA PHE A 110 11.26 3.84 -3.43
C PHE A 110 12.05 3.71 -2.12
N LEU A 111 12.51 4.83 -1.54
CA LEU A 111 13.25 4.82 -0.27
C LEU A 111 12.40 4.29 0.89
N LEU A 112 11.12 4.66 0.94
CA LEU A 112 10.17 4.14 1.93
C LEU A 112 9.98 2.63 1.79
N THR A 113 9.79 2.14 0.56
CA THR A 113 9.63 0.71 0.26
C THR A 113 10.92 -0.08 0.53
N PHE A 114 12.07 0.51 0.20
CA PHE A 114 13.39 -0.09 0.47
C PHE A 114 13.65 -0.17 1.97
N GLY A 115 13.46 0.92 2.72
CA GLY A 115 13.63 0.95 4.17
C GLY A 115 12.59 0.11 4.93
N TYR A 116 11.46 -0.21 4.30
CA TYR A 116 10.49 -1.18 4.82
C TYR A 116 11.05 -2.61 4.84
N VAL A 117 11.86 -2.99 3.85
CA VAL A 117 12.44 -4.35 3.73
C VAL A 117 13.84 -4.44 4.32
N PHE A 118 14.67 -3.46 4.05
CA PHE A 118 16.08 -3.45 4.44
C PHE A 118 16.30 -2.65 5.72
N PRO A 119 17.17 -3.12 6.62
CA PRO A 119 17.37 -2.46 7.89
C PRO A 119 18.29 -1.25 7.71
N VAL A 120 17.68 -0.09 7.46
CA VAL A 120 18.37 1.18 7.16
C VAL A 120 18.57 2.07 8.39
N LEU A 121 17.91 1.77 9.51
CA LEU A 121 18.01 2.53 10.77
C LEU A 121 18.77 1.73 11.83
N ARG A 122 19.48 2.43 12.73
CA ARG A 122 20.03 1.84 13.95
C ARG A 122 19.24 2.30 15.16
N TRP A 123 18.80 1.36 15.98
CA TRP A 123 18.13 1.65 17.25
C TRP A 123 18.55 0.67 18.33
N LYS A 124 18.86 1.19 19.53
CA LYS A 124 19.36 0.40 20.66
C LYS A 124 20.49 -0.58 20.27
N GLY A 125 21.37 -0.13 19.37
CA GLY A 125 22.50 -0.91 18.86
C GLY A 125 22.18 -1.98 17.82
N GLN A 126 20.92 -2.11 17.37
CA GLN A 126 20.49 -3.07 16.35
C GLN A 126 20.04 -2.36 15.06
N TRP A 127 20.30 -3.01 13.93
CA TRP A 127 19.80 -2.59 12.62
C TRP A 127 18.32 -3.00 12.49
N VAL A 128 17.47 -2.04 12.15
CA VAL A 128 16.01 -2.17 12.15
C VAL A 128 15.41 -1.58 10.88
N THR A 129 14.33 -2.18 10.41
CA THR A 129 13.55 -1.75 9.25
C THR A 129 12.46 -0.75 9.66
N PHE A 130 11.84 -0.06 8.72
CA PHE A 130 10.66 0.76 9.00
C PHE A 130 9.45 -0.09 9.43
N ARG A 131 9.40 -1.36 9.01
CA ARG A 131 8.36 -2.31 9.44
C ARG A 131 8.44 -2.62 10.93
N ASP A 132 9.63 -2.62 11.51
CA ASP A 132 9.84 -2.96 12.94
C ASP A 132 9.33 -1.87 13.91
N TYR A 133 8.88 -0.72 13.38
CA TYR A 133 8.30 0.37 14.17
C TYR A 133 6.81 0.56 13.86
N PRO A 134 5.97 0.70 14.89
CA PRO A 134 4.51 0.75 14.76
C PRO A 134 4.07 1.88 13.83
N ASN A 135 4.60 3.07 14.12
CA ASN A 135 4.18 4.29 13.45
C ASN A 135 4.83 4.38 12.06
N LEU A 136 6.09 3.95 11.91
CA LEU A 136 6.80 4.02 10.64
C LEU A 136 6.27 2.99 9.64
N LYS A 137 5.80 1.81 10.07
CA LYS A 137 5.17 0.82 9.19
C LYS A 137 3.97 1.43 8.48
N VAL A 138 2.99 1.91 9.24
CA VAL A 138 1.74 2.46 8.70
C VAL A 138 2.00 3.73 7.89
N ILE A 139 2.86 4.64 8.39
CA ILE A 139 3.20 5.89 7.68
C ILE A 139 3.92 5.59 6.37
N SER A 140 4.86 4.64 6.34
CA SER A 140 5.60 4.30 5.11
C SER A 140 4.67 3.75 4.04
N VAL A 141 3.74 2.86 4.41
CA VAL A 141 2.75 2.33 3.46
C VAL A 141 1.83 3.46 2.98
N ALA A 142 1.26 4.24 3.88
CA ALA A 142 0.34 5.32 3.51
C ALA A 142 0.98 6.38 2.61
N LEU A 143 2.22 6.80 2.90
CA LEU A 143 2.96 7.74 2.07
C LEU A 143 3.29 7.17 0.71
N THR A 144 3.78 5.93 0.63
CA THR A 144 4.10 5.28 -0.66
C THR A 144 2.86 5.25 -1.56
N TRP A 145 1.71 4.85 -1.04
CA TRP A 145 0.46 4.82 -1.82
C TRP A 145 -0.01 6.22 -2.22
N ALA A 146 0.13 7.22 -1.35
CA ALA A 146 -0.26 8.60 -1.67
C ALA A 146 0.65 9.22 -2.75
N ILE A 147 1.98 9.01 -2.66
CA ILE A 147 2.95 9.50 -3.66
C ILE A 147 2.67 8.84 -5.01
N VAL A 148 2.60 7.51 -5.05
CA VAL A 148 2.42 6.76 -6.31
C VAL A 148 1.01 6.93 -6.88
N GLY A 149 0.00 7.02 -6.02
CA GLY A 149 -1.40 7.11 -6.44
C GLY A 149 -1.89 8.51 -6.80
N VAL A 150 -1.19 9.57 -6.36
CA VAL A 150 -1.60 10.97 -6.59
C VAL A 150 -0.46 11.77 -7.21
N LEU A 151 0.67 11.95 -6.53
CA LEU A 151 1.72 12.86 -7.00
C LEU A 151 2.37 12.41 -8.31
N PHE A 152 2.60 11.10 -8.46
CA PHE A 152 3.17 10.54 -9.68
C PHE A 152 2.26 10.75 -10.91
N PRO A 153 1.00 10.27 -10.93
CA PRO A 153 0.12 10.44 -12.08
C PRO A 153 -0.33 11.89 -12.32
N LEU A 154 -0.19 12.78 -11.32
CA LEU A 154 -0.57 14.19 -11.41
C LEU A 154 0.64 15.12 -11.37
N TYR A 155 1.84 14.63 -11.71
CA TYR A 155 3.08 15.40 -11.69
C TYR A 155 2.96 16.75 -12.40
N ARG A 156 2.28 16.78 -13.55
CA ARG A 156 2.11 17.98 -14.38
C ARG A 156 1.14 19.01 -13.80
N TYR A 157 0.46 18.67 -12.71
CA TYR A 157 -0.56 19.49 -12.06
C TYR A 157 -0.18 19.87 -10.62
N LEU A 158 1.08 19.70 -10.21
CA LEU A 158 1.50 19.95 -8.82
C LEU A 158 1.38 21.40 -8.36
N ASP A 159 1.27 22.34 -9.29
CA ASP A 159 0.98 23.75 -9.00
C ASP A 159 -0.47 23.97 -8.54
N ASP A 160 -1.37 23.01 -8.81
CA ASP A 160 -2.73 23.02 -8.31
C ASP A 160 -2.77 22.56 -6.83
N PRO A 161 -3.18 23.43 -5.88
CA PRO A 161 -3.27 23.06 -4.47
C PRO A 161 -4.25 21.90 -4.21
N VAL A 162 -5.21 21.65 -5.11
CA VAL A 162 -6.15 20.54 -5.00
C VAL A 162 -5.43 19.19 -5.06
N VAL A 163 -4.34 19.07 -5.82
CA VAL A 163 -3.52 17.84 -5.88
C VAL A 163 -2.94 17.51 -4.50
N TRP A 164 -2.49 18.51 -3.75
CA TRP A 164 -1.95 18.33 -2.41
C TRP A 164 -3.04 17.96 -1.38
N ILE A 165 -4.24 18.49 -1.54
CA ILE A 165 -5.41 18.07 -0.73
C ILE A 165 -5.72 16.59 -1.01
N GLN A 166 -5.75 16.17 -2.29
CA GLN A 166 -5.95 14.77 -2.67
C GLN A 166 -4.83 13.86 -2.16
N PHE A 167 -3.58 14.32 -2.15
CA PHE A 167 -2.44 13.59 -1.60
C PHE A 167 -2.63 13.30 -0.10
N ILE A 168 -2.96 14.34 0.69
CA ILE A 168 -3.17 14.20 2.14
C ILE A 168 -4.42 13.34 2.42
N GLN A 169 -5.49 13.54 1.63
CA GLN A 169 -6.70 12.71 1.71
C GLN A 169 -6.37 11.24 1.46
N ARG A 170 -5.62 10.92 0.39
CA ARG A 170 -5.20 9.56 0.06
C ARG A 170 -4.34 8.95 1.16
N PHE A 171 -3.43 9.73 1.75
CA PHE A 171 -2.63 9.30 2.88
C PHE A 171 -3.51 8.85 4.06
N PHE A 172 -4.49 9.65 4.46
CA PHE A 172 -5.40 9.27 5.55
C PHE A 172 -6.24 8.04 5.22
N LEU A 173 -6.75 7.94 3.99
CA LEU A 173 -7.51 6.76 3.57
C LEU A 173 -6.68 5.47 3.71
N ILE A 174 -5.45 5.46 3.17
CA ILE A 174 -4.58 4.28 3.26
C ILE A 174 -4.18 4.00 4.70
N PHE A 175 -3.91 5.03 5.50
CA PHE A 175 -3.63 4.87 6.93
C PHE A 175 -4.76 4.12 7.65
N VAL A 176 -6.02 4.51 7.42
CA VAL A 176 -7.20 3.85 8.00
C VAL A 176 -7.29 2.40 7.56
N LEU A 177 -7.09 2.13 6.26
CA LEU A 177 -7.22 0.79 5.69
C LEU A 177 -6.16 -0.19 6.22
N VAL A 178 -4.98 0.28 6.61
CA VAL A 178 -3.91 -0.59 7.16
C VAL A 178 -4.24 -1.09 8.58
N ILE A 179 -4.94 -0.29 9.39
CA ILE A 179 -5.20 -0.62 10.81
C ILE A 179 -5.96 -1.94 10.99
N PRO A 180 -7.06 -2.23 10.27
CA PRO A 180 -7.74 -3.52 10.31
C PRO A 180 -6.81 -4.71 10.08
N PHE A 181 -5.94 -4.63 9.07
CA PHE A 181 -4.99 -5.70 8.75
C PHE A 181 -3.99 -5.90 9.89
N ASP A 182 -3.44 -4.81 10.44
CA ASP A 182 -2.53 -4.87 11.59
C ASP A 182 -3.20 -5.46 12.85
N ILE A 183 -4.49 -5.20 13.09
CA ILE A 183 -5.23 -5.77 14.23
C ILE A 183 -5.51 -7.26 13.99
N ARG A 184 -5.88 -7.65 12.76
CA ARG A 184 -6.13 -9.05 12.42
C ARG A 184 -4.88 -9.89 12.60
N ASP A 185 -3.72 -9.38 12.18
CA ASP A 185 -2.47 -10.13 12.10
C ASP A 185 -1.70 -10.17 13.44
N LEU A 186 -2.29 -9.64 14.53
CA LEU A 186 -1.70 -9.53 15.87
C LEU A 186 -1.09 -10.82 16.44
N GLN A 187 -1.67 -12.01 16.17
CA GLN A 187 -1.14 -13.28 16.67
C GLN A 187 -0.07 -13.91 15.77
N SER A 188 -0.14 -13.64 14.47
CA SER A 188 0.81 -14.15 13.47
C SER A 188 2.08 -13.32 13.44
N ASP A 189 1.96 -12.03 13.78
CA ASP A 189 3.10 -11.14 13.94
C ASP A 189 3.89 -11.55 15.18
N ALA A 190 5.19 -11.85 14.99
CA ALA A 190 6.10 -12.07 16.11
C ALA A 190 6.02 -10.89 17.09
N GLN A 191 6.11 -11.15 18.39
CA GLN A 191 6.05 -10.15 19.48
C GLN A 191 7.00 -8.94 19.31
N LYS A 192 7.93 -8.99 18.34
CA LYS A 192 8.94 -7.97 18.05
C LYS A 192 8.55 -6.96 16.96
N LEU A 193 7.49 -7.21 16.17
CA LEU A 193 7.12 -6.34 15.04
C LEU A 193 6.54 -4.99 15.47
N ASN A 194 6.21 -4.83 16.75
CA ASN A 194 5.67 -3.61 17.37
C ASN A 194 4.64 -2.92 16.47
N THR A 195 3.60 -3.59 15.98
CA THR A 195 2.56 -2.88 15.18
C THR A 195 1.80 -1.87 16.03
N LEU A 196 1.07 -0.93 15.40
CA LEU A 196 0.28 0.08 16.12
C LEU A 196 -0.61 -0.56 17.21
N PRO A 197 -1.41 -1.61 16.94
CA PRO A 197 -2.17 -2.29 17.98
C PRO A 197 -1.33 -3.05 19.02
N GLN A 198 -0.12 -3.51 18.71
CA GLN A 198 0.80 -4.07 19.72
C GLN A 198 1.35 -2.98 20.65
N TRP A 199 1.55 -1.76 20.15
CA TRP A 199 2.17 -0.66 20.89
C TRP A 199 1.20 0.06 21.83
N ILE A 200 0.01 0.42 21.34
CA ILE A 200 -0.98 1.22 22.09
C ILE A 200 -2.24 0.45 22.45
N GLY A 201 -2.37 -0.79 21.98
CA GLY A 201 -3.55 -1.62 22.15
C GLY A 201 -4.60 -1.39 21.07
N VAL A 202 -5.36 -2.45 20.76
CA VAL A 202 -6.41 -2.49 19.73
C VAL A 202 -7.38 -1.31 19.83
N GLY A 203 -7.91 -1.04 21.03
CA GLY A 203 -8.89 0.02 21.23
C GLY A 203 -8.36 1.42 20.91
N LYS A 204 -7.08 1.71 21.18
CA LYS A 204 -6.48 3.01 20.83
C LYS A 204 -6.19 3.08 19.33
N SER A 205 -5.75 1.99 18.70
CA SER A 205 -5.56 1.92 17.24
C SER A 205 -6.86 2.18 16.48
N ILE A 206 -7.98 1.60 16.94
CA ILE A 206 -9.32 1.89 16.36
C ILE A 206 -9.65 3.38 16.49
N LYS A 207 -9.42 4.00 17.66
CA LYS A 207 -9.67 5.44 17.85
C LYS A 207 -8.81 6.30 16.92
N ILE A 208 -7.54 5.97 16.73
CA ILE A 208 -6.67 6.67 15.76
C ILE A 208 -7.21 6.49 14.35
N GLY A 209 -7.61 5.28 13.96
CA GLY A 209 -8.22 5.04 12.65
C GLY A 209 -9.50 5.84 12.45
N LEU A 210 -10.36 5.95 13.47
CA LEU A 210 -11.58 6.76 13.40
C LEU A 210 -11.25 8.25 13.25
N LEU A 211 -10.22 8.74 13.93
CA LEU A 211 -9.74 10.12 13.77
C LEU A 211 -9.22 10.36 12.34
N MET A 212 -8.40 9.45 11.80
CA MET A 212 -7.90 9.57 10.43
C MET A 212 -9.03 9.50 9.40
N LEU A 213 -10.05 8.66 9.64
CA LEU A 213 -11.23 8.57 8.78
C LEU A 213 -12.06 9.87 8.83
N LEU A 214 -12.20 10.48 10.00
CA LEU A 214 -12.83 11.79 10.15
C LEU A 214 -12.08 12.87 9.34
N LEU A 215 -10.74 12.87 9.40
CA LEU A 215 -9.91 13.79 8.63
C LEU A 215 -10.03 13.54 7.12
N TYR A 216 -10.09 12.28 6.68
CA TYR A 216 -10.37 11.91 5.30
C TYR A 216 -11.70 12.51 4.82
N VAL A 217 -12.79 12.31 5.58
CA VAL A 217 -14.11 12.87 5.25
C VAL A 217 -14.11 14.40 5.23
N ALA A 218 -13.41 15.04 6.19
CA ALA A 218 -13.32 16.49 6.21
C ALA A 218 -12.64 17.06 4.95
N LEU A 219 -11.57 16.41 4.48
CA LEU A 219 -10.92 16.80 3.22
C LEU A 219 -11.78 16.48 2.00
N ASP A 220 -12.51 15.37 2.02
CA ASP A 220 -13.46 15.01 0.96
C ASP A 220 -14.54 16.10 0.77
N LEU A 221 -15.11 16.61 1.87
CA LEU A 221 -16.06 17.73 1.85
C LEU A 221 -15.46 19.03 1.26
N VAL A 222 -14.16 19.25 1.43
CA VAL A 222 -13.46 20.37 0.78
C VAL A 222 -13.32 20.11 -0.72
N LEU A 223 -12.95 18.89 -1.12
CA LEU A 223 -12.79 18.48 -2.51
C LEU A 223 -14.10 18.53 -3.30
N LEU A 224 -15.26 18.32 -2.66
CA LEU A 224 -16.58 18.48 -3.28
C LEU A 224 -16.84 19.87 -3.86
N ARG A 225 -16.13 20.90 -3.39
CA ARG A 225 -16.22 22.24 -3.97
C ARG A 225 -15.58 22.35 -5.36
N TYR A 226 -14.67 21.41 -5.68
CA TYR A 226 -13.92 21.38 -6.93
C TYR A 226 -14.49 20.34 -7.91
N SER A 227 -14.90 19.16 -7.42
CA SER A 227 -15.46 18.09 -8.25
C SER A 227 -16.36 17.19 -7.42
N SER A 228 -17.52 16.80 -7.96
CA SER A 228 -18.48 15.92 -7.30
C SER A 228 -18.59 14.53 -7.96
N HIS A 229 -17.72 14.21 -8.94
CA HIS A 229 -17.86 13.00 -9.75
C HIS A 229 -17.79 11.69 -8.94
N PHE A 230 -17.06 11.68 -7.83
CA PHE A 230 -16.80 10.48 -7.03
C PHE A 230 -17.46 10.47 -5.66
N PHE A 231 -18.35 11.44 -5.36
CA PHE A 231 -18.96 11.58 -4.04
C PHE A 231 -19.64 10.28 -3.53
N ILE A 232 -20.40 9.59 -4.38
CA ILE A 232 -21.07 8.34 -4.00
C ILE A 232 -20.05 7.25 -3.67
N SER A 233 -18.96 7.15 -4.44
CA SER A 233 -17.88 6.20 -4.15
C SER A 233 -17.14 6.54 -2.87
N ASP A 234 -16.90 7.82 -2.58
CA ASP A 234 -16.23 8.26 -1.36
C ASP A 234 -17.08 7.99 -0.10
N VAL A 235 -18.40 8.22 -0.18
CA VAL A 235 -19.35 7.82 0.86
C VAL A 235 -19.33 6.31 1.07
N PHE A 236 -19.36 5.52 0.00
CA PHE A 236 -19.33 4.06 0.08
C PHE A 236 -18.02 3.55 0.70
N VAL A 237 -16.87 4.07 0.27
CA VAL A 237 -15.55 3.73 0.82
C VAL A 237 -15.45 4.13 2.29
N THR A 238 -16.00 5.28 2.67
CA THR A 238 -16.05 5.74 4.07
C THR A 238 -16.82 4.75 4.93
N LEU A 239 -18.02 4.37 4.49
CA LEU A 239 -18.87 3.43 5.23
C LEU A 239 -18.21 2.06 5.36
N LEU A 240 -17.62 1.53 4.29
CA LEU A 240 -16.90 0.26 4.35
C LEU A 240 -15.68 0.34 5.27
N SER A 241 -14.89 1.41 5.18
CA SER A 241 -13.70 1.61 6.02
C SER A 241 -14.08 1.71 7.50
N PHE A 242 -15.17 2.43 7.80
CA PHE A 242 -15.74 2.51 9.14
C PHE A 242 -16.18 1.12 9.65
N LEU A 243 -16.95 0.38 8.85
CA LEU A 243 -17.44 -0.95 9.22
C LEU A 243 -16.29 -1.93 9.45
N PHE A 244 -15.27 -1.94 8.59
CA PHE A 244 -14.09 -2.77 8.81
C PHE A 244 -13.38 -2.37 10.09
N LEU A 245 -13.12 -1.09 10.30
CA LEU A 245 -12.37 -0.62 11.47
C LEU A 245 -13.06 -0.95 12.79
N VAL A 246 -14.37 -0.75 12.90
CA VAL A 246 -15.13 -0.99 14.14
C VAL A 246 -15.35 -2.48 14.40
N ASN A 247 -15.53 -3.28 13.35
CA ASN A 247 -15.81 -4.72 13.50
C ASN A 247 -14.53 -5.58 13.53
N THR A 248 -13.35 -4.99 13.33
CA THR A 248 -12.11 -5.76 13.32
C THR A 248 -11.80 -6.31 14.71
N LYS A 249 -11.54 -7.62 14.75
CA LYS A 249 -11.08 -8.33 15.95
C LYS A 249 -9.78 -9.08 15.63
N PRO A 250 -8.92 -9.32 16.63
CA PRO A 250 -7.80 -10.25 16.46
C PRO A 250 -8.32 -11.61 15.95
N ASN A 251 -7.61 -12.22 15.00
CA ASN A 251 -7.89 -13.56 14.45
C ASN A 251 -9.19 -13.74 13.64
N GLN A 252 -9.66 -12.71 12.93
CA GLN A 252 -10.71 -12.91 11.93
C GLN A 252 -10.11 -13.58 10.68
N SER A 253 -10.67 -14.74 10.29
CA SER A 253 -10.31 -15.48 9.06
C SER A 253 -10.95 -14.88 7.83
#